data_AF-A0A1Z9PXJ5-F1
#
_entry.id   AF-A0A1Z9PXJ5-F1
#
_cell.length_a   1.000
_cell.length_b   1.000
_cell.length_c   1.000
_cell.angle_alpha   90.00
_cell.angle_beta   90.00
_cell.angle_gamma   90.00
#
_symmetry.space_group_name_H-M   'P 1'
#
loop_
_entity.id
_entity.type
_entity.pdbx_description
1 polymer ?
#
loop_
_entity_poly.entity_id
_entity_poly.type
_entity_poly.pdbx_seq_one_letter_code
_entity_poly.pdbx_strand_id
1 'polypeptide(L)'
;MKKIFISISIILNIIFIFSGSASSSFDYIFQTSDKIEKSYSYTDKGEKMYIETELNSSNNPIYRKIVVNSDLIKELYFYINGKIKEEYNYKNGRKNGAWSSYRDNGSIKEDGIYQDGVLKEIANYYPSGSIKQLSFSESNKIRLITTYYPNGNIESQGKKILSKNGNEAFYGRWIWYNYDGTFKDEMVFNSSL
;
A
#
# COMPACT_ATOMS: atom_id res chain seq x y z
N MET A 1 7.38 -38.75 -11.53
CA MET A 1 7.19 -38.09 -10.22
C MET A 1 8.46 -37.30 -9.91
N LYS A 2 8.43 -35.96 -10.02
CA LYS A 2 9.57 -35.10 -9.64
C LYS A 2 9.69 -35.16 -8.12
N LYS A 3 10.82 -35.64 -7.61
CA LYS A 3 11.15 -35.59 -6.18
C LYS A 3 11.36 -34.12 -5.80
N ILE A 4 10.51 -33.59 -4.92
CA ILE A 4 10.70 -32.30 -4.28
C ILE A 4 11.73 -32.52 -3.18
N PHE A 5 12.92 -31.95 -3.33
CA PHE A 5 13.91 -31.89 -2.26
C PHE A 5 13.64 -30.62 -1.45
N ILE A 6 13.16 -30.78 -0.22
CA ILE A 6 13.14 -29.71 0.78
C ILE A 6 14.51 -29.77 1.48
N SER A 7 15.48 -28.97 1.05
CA SER A 7 16.73 -28.81 1.80
C SER A 7 16.56 -27.68 2.79
N ILE A 8 16.36 -28.00 4.06
CA ILE A 8 16.49 -27.04 5.17
C ILE A 8 17.99 -26.90 5.45
N SER A 9 18.64 -25.89 4.85
CA SER A 9 20.02 -25.54 5.18
C SER A 9 20.01 -24.47 6.26
N ILE A 10 20.21 -24.89 7.51
CA ILE A 10 20.52 -23.99 8.63
C ILE A 10 22.00 -23.61 8.50
N ILE A 11 22.31 -22.48 7.87
CA ILE A 11 23.67 -21.93 7.87
C ILE A 11 23.78 -20.96 9.05
N LEU A 12 24.41 -21.42 10.13
CA LEU A 12 24.79 -20.60 11.28
C LEU A 12 25.99 -19.73 10.87
N ASN A 13 25.79 -18.42 10.68
CA ASN A 13 26.89 -17.45 10.65
C ASN A 13 26.65 -16.41 11.75
N ILE A 14 27.47 -16.49 12.80
CA ILE A 14 27.46 -15.56 13.93
C ILE A 14 28.27 -14.32 13.51
N ILE A 15 27.63 -13.17 13.37
CA ILE A 15 28.31 -11.87 13.30
C ILE A 15 27.93 -11.08 14.54
N PHE A 16 28.88 -10.93 15.46
CA PHE A 16 28.79 -9.98 16.57
C PHE A 16 29.04 -8.57 16.04
N ILE A 17 28.09 -7.65 16.21
CA ILE A 17 28.37 -6.22 16.11
C ILE A 17 28.18 -5.61 17.49
N PHE A 18 29.30 -5.22 18.10
CA PHE A 18 29.36 -4.45 19.32
C PHE A 18 28.99 -2.99 19.02
N SER A 19 27.74 -2.62 19.30
CA SER A 19 27.38 -1.30 19.86
C SER A 19 25.90 -1.30 20.27
N GLY A 20 25.65 -1.31 21.59
CA GLY A 20 24.42 -0.82 22.22
C GLY A 20 23.07 -1.42 21.80
N SER A 21 22.57 -2.37 22.60
CA SER A 21 21.14 -2.67 22.83
C SER A 21 20.28 -3.32 21.72
N ALA A 22 20.87 -3.92 20.68
CA ALA A 22 20.11 -4.77 19.77
C ALA A 22 20.41 -6.25 20.04
N SER A 23 19.45 -6.99 20.63
CA SER A 23 19.47 -8.45 20.62
C SER A 23 18.83 -8.94 19.31
N SER A 24 19.64 -9.49 18.40
CA SER A 24 19.18 -10.12 17.16
C SER A 24 19.05 -11.63 17.34
N SER A 25 17.97 -12.21 16.82
CA SER A 25 17.73 -13.66 16.76
C SER A 25 17.46 -14.05 15.32
N PHE A 26 18.25 -14.97 14.76
CA PHE A 26 18.07 -15.41 13.38
C PHE A 26 17.01 -16.51 13.29
N ASP A 27 16.03 -16.34 12.39
CA ASP A 27 14.97 -17.32 12.16
C ASP A 27 14.76 -17.58 10.65
N TYR A 28 15.07 -18.81 10.24
CA TYR A 28 14.73 -19.56 9.02
C TYR A 28 15.05 -18.97 7.62
N ILE A 29 15.62 -19.83 6.76
CA ILE A 29 15.71 -19.65 5.31
C ILE A 29 14.81 -20.73 4.69
N PHE A 30 13.78 -20.34 3.94
CA PHE A 30 12.95 -21.28 3.18
C PHE A 30 13.29 -21.16 1.69
N GLN A 31 13.75 -22.25 1.10
CA GLN A 31 14.15 -22.31 -0.31
C GLN A 31 13.31 -23.38 -1.02
N THR A 32 12.53 -22.97 -2.02
CA THR A 32 11.91 -23.88 -2.99
C THR A 32 12.66 -23.79 -4.33
N SER A 33 12.30 -24.61 -5.32
CA SER A 33 12.91 -24.59 -6.66
C SER A 33 12.79 -23.23 -7.37
N ASP A 34 11.80 -22.42 -7.00
CA ASP A 34 11.39 -21.23 -7.75
C ASP A 34 11.26 -19.97 -6.87
N LYS A 35 11.51 -20.07 -5.56
CA LYS A 35 11.38 -18.96 -4.60
C LYS A 35 12.42 -19.08 -3.48
N ILE A 36 13.14 -17.98 -3.21
CA ILE A 36 13.94 -17.83 -2.00
C ILE A 36 13.19 -16.84 -1.09
N GLU A 37 12.79 -17.32 0.09
CA GLU A 37 12.29 -16.50 1.17
C GLU A 37 13.34 -16.45 2.28
N LYS A 38 13.79 -15.24 2.62
CA LYS A 38 14.65 -15.01 3.78
C LYS A 38 13.87 -14.19 4.81
N SER A 39 13.74 -14.70 6.02
CA SER A 39 13.21 -13.97 7.15
C SER A 39 14.30 -13.63 8.16
N TYR A 40 14.20 -12.46 8.77
CA TYR A 40 15.03 -12.05 9.90
C TYR A 40 14.13 -11.42 10.96
N SER A 41 14.36 -11.71 12.23
CA SER A 41 13.69 -11.01 13.32
C SER A 41 14.72 -10.32 14.23
N TYR A 42 14.38 -9.14 14.73
CA TYR A 42 15.21 -8.44 15.71
C TYR A 42 14.34 -7.48 16.53
N THR A 43 14.85 -7.05 17.68
CA THR A 43 14.21 -6.02 18.48
C THR A 43 14.98 -4.72 18.33
N ASP A 44 14.30 -3.63 17.99
CA ASP A 44 14.88 -2.28 17.93
C ASP A 44 13.99 -1.34 18.74
N LYS A 45 14.58 -0.66 19.73
CA LYS A 45 13.86 0.25 20.66
C LYS A 45 12.63 -0.35 21.34
N GLY A 46 12.65 -1.67 21.60
CA GLY A 46 11.53 -2.39 22.22
C GLY A 46 10.43 -2.83 21.24
N GLU A 47 10.56 -2.51 19.95
CA GLU A 47 9.65 -2.98 18.91
C GLU A 47 10.20 -4.24 18.23
N LYS A 48 9.31 -5.22 18.00
CA LYS A 48 9.71 -6.44 17.30
C LYS A 48 9.60 -6.22 15.80
N MET A 49 10.72 -6.44 15.12
CA MET A 49 10.87 -6.24 13.69
C MET A 49 10.99 -7.59 13.01
N TYR A 50 10.27 -7.77 11.91
CA TYR A 50 10.45 -8.89 11.00
C TYR A 50 10.75 -8.33 9.61
N ILE A 51 11.79 -8.85 8.97
CA ILE A 51 12.14 -8.53 7.59
C ILE A 51 11.97 -9.82 6.79
N GLU A 52 11.09 -9.80 5.82
CA GLU A 52 10.89 -10.87 4.85
C GLU A 52 11.33 -10.37 3.48
N THR A 53 12.26 -11.09 2.85
CA THR A 53 12.66 -10.84 1.47
C THR A 53 12.14 -11.97 0.61
N GLU A 54 11.23 -11.64 -0.31
CA GLU A 54 10.74 -12.54 -1.35
C GLU A 54 11.36 -12.14 -2.68
N LEU A 55 12.05 -13.05 -3.38
CA LEU A 55 12.52 -12.78 -4.75
C LEU A 55 11.40 -13.15 -5.73
N ASN A 56 11.05 -12.24 -6.66
CA ASN A 56 10.12 -12.57 -7.74
C ASN A 56 10.78 -13.49 -8.79
N SER A 57 10.02 -13.94 -9.80
CA SER A 57 10.48 -14.84 -10.87
C SER A 57 11.62 -14.29 -11.73
N SER A 58 11.91 -12.99 -11.66
CA SER A 58 13.08 -12.34 -12.29
C SER A 58 14.21 -12.07 -11.29
N ASN A 59 14.16 -12.71 -10.13
CA ASN A 59 15.10 -12.54 -9.02
C ASN A 59 15.15 -11.10 -8.45
N ASN A 60 14.09 -10.31 -8.63
CA ASN A 60 13.98 -8.99 -8.02
C ASN A 60 13.44 -9.11 -6.60
N PRO A 61 14.13 -8.58 -5.58
CA PRO A 61 13.64 -8.59 -4.22
C PRO A 61 12.41 -7.71 -4.06
N ILE A 62 11.33 -8.36 -3.66
CA ILE A 62 10.20 -7.78 -2.95
C ILE A 62 10.64 -7.70 -1.49
N TYR A 63 11.08 -6.52 -1.08
CA TYR A 63 11.39 -6.26 0.32
C TYR A 63 10.09 -5.98 1.06
N ARG A 64 9.77 -6.79 2.07
CA ARG A 64 8.69 -6.55 3.03
C ARG A 64 9.29 -6.42 4.43
N LYS A 65 9.02 -5.31 5.10
CA LYS A 65 9.37 -5.13 6.52
C LYS A 65 8.10 -5.01 7.34
N ILE A 66 7.94 -5.87 8.34
CA ILE A 66 6.83 -5.89 9.27
C ILE A 66 7.33 -5.37 10.62
N VAL A 67 6.72 -4.31 11.12
CA VAL A 67 6.97 -3.74 12.44
C VAL A 67 5.79 -4.11 13.32
N VAL A 68 6.02 -4.78 14.44
CA VAL A 68 4.98 -5.20 15.38
C VAL A 68 5.17 -4.46 16.69
N ASN A 69 4.18 -3.65 17.06
CA ASN A 69 4.09 -3.01 18.36
C ASN A 69 2.73 -3.36 18.99
N SER A 70 2.75 -4.27 19.97
CA SER A 70 1.63 -4.70 20.81
C SER A 70 0.38 -5.17 20.01
N ASP A 71 -0.39 -4.24 19.43
CA ASP A 71 -1.61 -4.46 18.64
C ASP A 71 -1.55 -3.89 17.21
N LEU A 72 -0.50 -3.12 16.90
CA LEU A 72 -0.31 -2.44 15.63
C LEU A 72 0.78 -3.13 14.82
N ILE A 73 0.44 -3.45 13.57
CA ILE A 73 1.37 -4.01 12.61
C ILE A 73 1.53 -3.00 11.48
N LYS A 74 2.76 -2.62 11.16
CA LYS A 74 3.07 -1.79 9.99
C LYS A 74 3.82 -2.63 8.97
N GLU A 75 3.34 -2.65 7.73
CA GLU A 75 4.01 -3.33 6.62
C GLU A 75 4.57 -2.31 5.64
N LEU A 76 5.85 -2.46 5.30
CA LEU A 76 6.57 -1.62 4.37
C LEU A 76 7.01 -2.45 3.16
N TYR A 77 6.69 -1.96 1.97
CA TYR A 77 7.19 -2.48 0.71
C TYR A 77 8.20 -1.51 0.12
N PHE A 78 9.25 -2.00 -0.53
CA PHE A 78 10.29 -1.15 -1.11
C PHE A 78 10.48 -1.36 -2.61
N TYR A 79 10.94 -0.32 -3.27
CA TYR A 79 11.50 -0.39 -4.61
C TYR A 79 12.87 -1.08 -4.61
N ILE A 80 13.34 -1.49 -5.78
CA ILE A 80 14.66 -2.09 -5.97
C ILE A 80 15.80 -1.18 -5.49
N ASN A 81 15.59 0.14 -5.52
CA ASN A 81 16.53 1.15 -5.04
C ASN A 81 16.51 1.33 -3.50
N GLY A 82 15.73 0.53 -2.78
CA GLY A 82 15.62 0.58 -1.32
C GLY A 82 14.72 1.69 -0.76
N LYS A 83 14.11 2.54 -1.61
CA LYS A 83 13.11 3.53 -1.15
C LYS A 83 11.77 2.86 -0.89
N ILE A 84 11.02 3.39 0.08
CA ILE A 84 9.68 2.90 0.39
C ILE A 84 8.80 3.08 -0.85
N LYS A 85 8.08 2.02 -1.20
CA LYS A 85 7.07 1.96 -2.25
C LYS A 85 5.68 2.09 -1.65
N GLU A 86 5.38 1.33 -0.59
CA GLU A 86 4.09 1.34 0.09
C GLU A 86 4.27 1.14 1.59
N GLU A 87 3.39 1.76 2.39
CA GLU A 87 3.31 1.62 3.84
C GLU A 87 1.85 1.38 4.23
N TYR A 88 1.59 0.29 4.94
CA TYR A 88 0.26 -0.07 5.43
C TYR A 88 0.27 -0.18 6.95
N ASN A 89 -0.79 0.28 7.60
CA ASN A 89 -1.07 0.01 9.00
C ASN A 89 -2.16 -1.06 9.13
N TYR A 90 -2.01 -1.92 10.12
CA TYR A 90 -2.93 -3.00 10.45
C TYR A 90 -3.24 -3.00 11.94
N LYS A 91 -4.46 -3.42 12.26
CA LYS A 91 -4.93 -3.69 13.62
C LYS A 91 -5.70 -5.00 13.58
N ASN A 92 -5.40 -5.92 14.49
CA ASN A 92 -6.05 -7.24 14.56
C ASN A 92 -6.03 -8.01 13.23
N GLY A 93 -4.92 -7.94 12.50
CA GLY A 93 -4.74 -8.63 11.21
C GLY A 93 -5.49 -8.02 10.02
N ARG A 94 -6.14 -6.85 10.17
CA ARG A 94 -6.83 -6.14 9.09
C ARG A 94 -6.21 -4.78 8.86
N LYS A 95 -6.18 -4.31 7.61
CA LYS A 95 -5.72 -2.94 7.27
C LYS A 95 -6.56 -1.93 8.05
N ASN A 96 -5.90 -1.08 8.84
CA ASN A 96 -6.57 -0.11 9.68
C ASN A 96 -5.62 1.05 9.99
N GLY A 97 -6.07 2.27 9.71
CA GLY A 97 -5.27 3.50 9.81
C GLY A 97 -4.73 3.95 8.45
N ALA A 98 -3.68 4.76 8.49
CA ALA A 98 -3.10 5.35 7.30
C ALA A 98 -2.47 4.30 6.36
N TRP A 99 -2.53 4.59 5.07
CA TRP A 99 -1.76 3.94 4.03
C TRP A 99 -1.15 5.00 3.13
N SER A 100 0.07 4.75 2.65
CA SER A 100 0.75 5.61 1.70
C SER A 100 1.42 4.77 0.62
N SER A 101 1.46 5.29 -0.61
CA SER A 101 2.32 4.81 -1.68
C SER A 101 3.14 5.94 -2.26
N TYR A 102 4.35 5.60 -2.69
CA TYR A 102 5.35 6.53 -3.17
C TYR A 102 5.79 6.13 -4.57
N ARG A 103 6.38 7.09 -5.28
CA ARG A 103 7.08 6.86 -6.54
C ARG A 103 8.52 6.40 -6.26
N ASP A 104 9.19 5.88 -7.27
CA ASP A 104 10.59 5.44 -7.20
C ASP A 104 11.57 6.56 -6.78
N ASN A 105 11.23 7.82 -7.08
CA ASN A 105 11.98 8.98 -6.64
C ASN A 105 11.73 9.35 -5.15
N GLY A 106 10.73 8.75 -4.50
CA GLY A 106 10.34 8.99 -3.10
C GLY A 106 9.21 10.00 -2.90
N SER A 107 8.72 10.64 -3.97
CA SER A 107 7.55 11.54 -3.88
C SER A 107 6.27 10.74 -3.64
N ILE A 108 5.33 11.34 -2.91
CA ILE A 108 4.04 10.70 -2.64
C ILE A 108 3.26 10.51 -3.94
N LYS A 109 2.72 9.31 -4.11
CA LYS A 109 1.90 8.93 -5.26
C LYS A 109 0.44 8.95 -4.86
N GLU A 110 0.12 8.25 -3.77
CA GLU A 110 -1.23 8.09 -3.22
C GLU A 110 -1.13 7.98 -1.70
N ASP A 111 -2.16 8.41 -0.98
CA ASP A 111 -2.37 8.07 0.42
C ASP A 111 -3.85 7.79 0.69
N GLY A 112 -4.16 7.27 1.86
CA GLY A 112 -5.52 6.97 2.24
C GLY A 112 -5.68 6.44 3.65
N ILE A 113 -6.93 6.18 4.02
CA ILE A 113 -7.31 5.67 5.33
C ILE A 113 -8.09 4.36 5.16
N TYR A 114 -7.59 3.30 5.78
CA TYR A 114 -8.32 2.06 5.95
C TYR A 114 -9.04 2.03 7.31
N GLN A 115 -10.24 1.45 7.34
CA GLN A 115 -10.96 1.13 8.56
C GLN A 115 -11.48 -0.31 8.47
N ASP A 116 -11.03 -1.17 9.39
CA ASP A 116 -11.41 -2.58 9.47
C ASP A 116 -11.28 -3.36 8.14
N GLY A 117 -10.25 -3.04 7.36
CA GLY A 117 -9.96 -3.65 6.06
C GLY A 117 -10.57 -2.93 4.85
N VAL A 118 -11.38 -1.89 5.07
CA VAL A 118 -12.07 -1.15 3.99
C VAL A 118 -11.42 0.21 3.77
N LEU A 119 -11.03 0.52 2.53
CA LEU A 119 -10.48 1.83 2.16
C LEU A 119 -11.58 2.90 2.16
N LYS A 120 -11.50 3.83 3.12
CA LYS A 120 -12.47 4.91 3.33
C LYS A 120 -12.12 6.16 2.55
N GLU A 121 -10.84 6.51 2.53
CA GLU A 121 -10.36 7.75 1.92
C GLU A 121 -9.15 7.45 1.05
N ILE A 122 -9.02 8.15 -0.07
CA ILE A 122 -7.84 8.08 -0.91
C ILE A 122 -7.57 9.43 -1.57
N ALA A 123 -6.33 9.91 -1.47
CA ALA A 123 -5.81 11.00 -2.27
C ALA A 123 -4.79 10.45 -3.29
N ASN A 124 -4.84 10.97 -4.51
CA ASN A 124 -3.86 10.70 -5.56
C ASN A 124 -3.17 12.01 -5.90
N TYR A 125 -1.86 11.96 -6.17
CA TYR A 125 -1.05 13.15 -6.38
C TYR A 125 -0.42 13.18 -7.78
N TYR A 126 -0.36 14.38 -8.36
CA TYR A 126 0.51 14.65 -9.50
C TYR A 126 1.99 14.51 -9.10
N PRO A 127 2.91 14.29 -10.05
CA PRO A 127 4.35 14.27 -9.75
C PRO A 127 4.87 15.57 -9.12
N SER A 128 4.19 16.69 -9.33
CA SER A 128 4.45 17.98 -8.67
C SER A 128 4.12 17.99 -7.17
N GLY A 129 3.37 17.00 -6.67
CA GLY A 129 2.87 16.94 -5.30
C GLY A 129 1.49 17.57 -5.10
N SER A 130 0.91 18.23 -6.11
CA SER A 130 -0.47 18.72 -6.02
C SER A 130 -1.48 17.56 -6.10
N ILE A 131 -2.62 17.71 -5.42
CA ILE A 131 -3.69 16.72 -5.43
C ILE A 131 -4.26 16.62 -6.85
N LYS A 132 -4.38 15.39 -7.34
CA LYS A 132 -5.02 15.03 -8.60
C LYS A 132 -6.44 14.53 -8.41
N GLN A 133 -6.67 13.77 -7.34
CA GLN A 133 -7.98 13.22 -7.04
C GLN A 133 -8.13 12.97 -5.55
N LEU A 134 -9.31 13.26 -5.01
CA LEU A 134 -9.77 12.81 -3.71
C LEU A 134 -10.96 11.88 -3.89
N SER A 135 -11.02 10.82 -3.10
CA SER A 135 -12.18 9.94 -3.05
C SER A 135 -12.53 9.55 -1.62
N PHE A 136 -13.83 9.52 -1.33
CA PHE A 136 -14.38 9.20 0.00
C PHE A 136 -15.49 8.16 -0.12
N SER A 137 -15.47 7.14 0.74
CA SER A 137 -16.56 6.18 0.88
C SER A 137 -17.70 6.83 1.66
N GLU A 138 -18.79 7.16 0.96
CA GLU A 138 -20.04 7.63 1.57
C GLU A 138 -20.81 6.46 2.18
N SER A 139 -20.74 5.28 1.54
CA SER A 139 -21.26 4.02 2.05
C SER A 139 -20.45 2.85 1.48
N ASN A 140 -20.81 1.62 1.85
CA ASN A 140 -20.19 0.42 1.29
C ASN A 140 -20.34 0.30 -0.24
N LYS A 141 -21.26 1.06 -0.85
CA LYS A 141 -21.50 1.03 -2.29
C LYS A 141 -21.22 2.36 -2.98
N ILE A 142 -21.13 3.48 -2.27
CA ILE A 142 -21.01 4.79 -2.90
C ILE A 142 -19.69 5.44 -2.54
N ARG A 143 -19.01 5.93 -3.57
CA ARG A 143 -17.77 6.69 -3.45
C ARG A 143 -17.94 8.07 -4.09
N LEU A 144 -17.67 9.10 -3.30
CA LEU A 144 -17.57 10.48 -3.77
C LEU A 144 -16.19 10.66 -4.41
N ILE A 145 -16.14 11.32 -5.57
CA ILE A 145 -14.91 11.57 -6.31
C ILE A 145 -14.83 13.06 -6.62
N THR A 146 -13.66 13.66 -6.39
CA THR A 146 -13.30 14.99 -6.90
C THR A 146 -11.95 14.87 -7.61
N THR A 147 -11.87 15.27 -8.87
CA THR A 147 -10.61 15.41 -9.61
C THR A 147 -10.23 16.86 -9.75
N TYR A 148 -8.93 17.13 -9.81
CA TYR A 148 -8.37 18.46 -9.84
C TYR A 148 -7.41 18.58 -11.02
N TYR A 149 -7.39 19.75 -11.64
CA TYR A 149 -6.32 20.16 -12.52
C TYR A 149 -5.02 20.44 -11.74
N PRO A 150 -3.85 20.44 -12.39
CA PRO A 150 -2.57 20.72 -11.72
C PRO A 150 -2.50 22.08 -11.00
N ASN A 151 -3.31 23.07 -11.42
CA ASN A 151 -3.42 24.38 -10.78
C ASN A 151 -4.29 24.38 -9.50
N GLY A 152 -4.88 23.23 -9.14
CA GLY A 152 -5.72 23.08 -7.95
C GLY A 152 -7.21 23.37 -8.18
N ASN A 153 -7.61 23.81 -9.38
CA ASN A 153 -9.03 23.95 -9.70
C ASN A 153 -9.68 22.57 -9.86
N ILE A 154 -10.93 22.45 -9.44
CA ILE A 154 -11.70 21.22 -9.67
C ILE A 154 -11.83 21.01 -11.18
N GLU A 155 -11.53 19.81 -11.64
CA GLU A 155 -11.76 19.38 -13.02
C GLU A 155 -13.13 18.71 -13.12
N SER A 156 -13.44 17.83 -12.18
CA SER A 156 -14.74 17.17 -12.14
C SER A 156 -15.08 16.65 -10.75
N GLN A 157 -16.37 16.44 -10.49
CA GLN A 157 -16.82 15.82 -9.25
C GLN A 157 -18.14 15.09 -9.43
N GLY A 158 -18.35 14.05 -8.63
CA GLY A 158 -19.60 13.33 -8.58
C GLY A 158 -19.47 12.06 -7.77
N LYS A 159 -20.38 11.11 -8.02
CA LYS A 159 -20.40 9.84 -7.29
C LYS A 159 -20.18 8.67 -8.23
N LYS A 160 -19.57 7.62 -7.70
CA LYS A 160 -19.54 6.30 -8.30
C LYS A 160 -20.22 5.29 -7.38
N ILE A 161 -20.88 4.31 -7.99
CA ILE A 161 -21.45 3.17 -7.31
C ILE A 161 -20.59 1.93 -7.56
N LEU A 162 -20.30 1.17 -6.50
CA LEU A 162 -19.52 -0.06 -6.49
C LEU A 162 -20.46 -1.28 -6.57
N SER A 163 -20.15 -2.18 -7.48
CA SER A 163 -20.85 -3.45 -7.66
C SER A 163 -20.32 -4.54 -6.74
N LYS A 164 -21.09 -5.62 -6.59
CA LYS A 164 -20.69 -6.78 -5.77
C LYS A 164 -19.39 -7.43 -6.25
N ASN A 165 -19.11 -7.34 -7.56
CA ASN A 165 -17.88 -7.81 -8.21
C ASN A 165 -16.76 -6.75 -8.24
N GLY A 166 -16.92 -5.59 -7.58
CA GLY A 166 -15.88 -4.58 -7.44
C GLY A 166 -15.74 -3.60 -8.62
N ASN A 167 -16.65 -3.65 -9.59
CA ASN A 167 -16.67 -2.68 -10.68
C ASN A 167 -17.29 -1.36 -10.20
N GLU A 168 -16.77 -0.25 -10.71
CA GLU A 168 -17.31 1.08 -10.42
C GLU A 168 -18.05 1.64 -11.65
N ALA A 169 -19.21 2.27 -11.43
CA ALA A 169 -19.94 3.02 -12.45
C ALA A 169 -20.30 4.42 -11.94
N PHE A 170 -20.38 5.42 -12.82
CA PHE A 170 -20.86 6.76 -12.46
C PHE A 170 -22.30 6.69 -11.92
N TYR A 171 -22.65 7.49 -10.92
CA TYR A 171 -23.97 7.46 -10.28
C TYR A 171 -24.43 8.87 -9.90
N GLY A 172 -25.66 9.21 -10.25
CA GLY A 172 -26.23 10.53 -9.99
C GLY A 172 -25.59 11.62 -10.83
N ARG A 173 -25.63 12.86 -10.31
CA ARG A 173 -25.08 14.04 -10.99
C ARG A 173 -23.55 14.03 -10.94
N TRP A 174 -22.94 14.21 -12.08
CA TRP A 174 -21.52 14.47 -12.26
C TRP A 174 -21.34 15.82 -12.94
N ILE A 175 -20.38 16.61 -12.48
CA ILE A 175 -20.13 17.96 -12.96
C ILE A 175 -18.69 18.06 -13.42
N TRP A 176 -18.47 18.74 -14.56
CA TRP A 176 -17.17 19.09 -15.10
C TRP A 176 -16.98 20.60 -15.11
N TYR A 177 -15.74 21.02 -14.95
CA TYR A 177 -15.32 22.41 -14.95
C TYR A 177 -14.19 22.61 -15.95
N ASN A 178 -13.98 23.84 -16.39
CA ASN A 178 -12.85 24.24 -17.21
C ASN A 178 -11.59 24.46 -16.34
N TYR A 179 -10.43 24.59 -16.99
CA TYR A 179 -9.16 24.82 -16.30
C TYR A 179 -9.15 26.09 -15.43
N ASP A 180 -9.92 27.10 -15.80
CA ASP A 180 -10.10 28.35 -15.05
C ASP A 180 -11.11 28.24 -13.88
N GLY A 181 -11.73 27.08 -13.70
CA GLY A 181 -12.71 26.81 -12.65
C GLY A 181 -14.16 27.13 -13.03
N THR A 182 -14.43 27.64 -14.23
CA THR A 182 -15.80 27.90 -14.69
C THR A 182 -16.55 26.60 -14.97
N PHE A 183 -17.88 26.60 -14.80
CA PHE A 183 -18.72 25.47 -15.15
C PHE A 183 -18.55 25.12 -16.63
N LYS A 184 -18.37 23.83 -16.91
CA LYS A 184 -18.24 23.31 -18.27
C LYS A 184 -19.48 22.52 -18.68
N ASP A 185 -19.82 21.50 -17.91
CA ASP A 185 -20.89 20.57 -18.27
C ASP A 185 -21.36 19.76 -17.06
N GLU A 186 -22.51 19.10 -17.18
CA GLU A 186 -22.98 18.11 -16.22
C GLU A 186 -23.76 16.98 -16.87
N MET A 187 -23.77 15.82 -16.22
CA MET A 187 -24.55 14.68 -16.65
C MET A 187 -25.12 13.92 -15.46
N VAL A 188 -26.33 13.40 -15.61
CA VAL A 188 -26.99 12.56 -14.61
C VAL A 188 -26.93 11.11 -15.07
N PHE A 189 -26.25 10.27 -14.29
CA PHE A 189 -26.10 8.85 -14.54
C PHE A 189 -27.10 8.05 -13.72
N ASN A 190 -27.96 7.28 -14.40
CA ASN A 190 -28.96 6.42 -13.77
C ASN A 190 -28.46 4.98 -13.57
N SER A 191 -27.15 4.78 -13.39
CA SER A 191 -26.56 3.45 -13.26
C SER A 191 -27.24 2.66 -12.13
N SER A 192 -27.98 1.63 -12.50
CA SER A 192 -28.45 0.57 -11.61
C SER A 192 -27.50 -0.62 -11.77
N LEU A 193 -26.86 -1.02 -10.68
CA LEU A 193 -26.09 -2.27 -10.62
C LEU A 193 -26.99 -3.45 -10.26
#